data_AF-A0A101JQS4-F1
#
_entry.id   AF-A0A101JQS4-F1
#
_cell.length_a   1.000
_cell.length_b   1.000
_cell.length_c   1.000
_cell.angle_alpha   90.00
_cell.angle_beta   90.00
_cell.angle_gamma   90.00
#
_symmetry.space_group_name_H-M   'P 1'
#
loop_
_entity.id
_entity.type
_entity.pdbx_description
1 polymer ?
#
loop_
_entity_poly.entity_id
_entity_poly.type
_entity_poly.pdbx_seq_one_letter_code
_entity_poly.pdbx_strand_id
1 'polypeptide(L)'
;MAKEVFVPLCAESDVDIRTHGAEPFNNQPFFGKDEIHRDLVPANSPDRPDLDFLVESLEHADLLSSEQAVLALAAFLRVRLALSRRGGSSTAMPTSLTQRGLERAAAALISSGPGVGRRGKALLAGCLDLAFPRRVLDHYTSPVACALGDLAISAAPIRQGDPGGEVQVTLAAAVKARPVNAPEILQFAETMAKRGVGKGLYLALSTRQSRMELDEGVARAADRYQVTVEVYTDPQALVKAAVLWSSYPLEECLSRLPHLVTQRLTELHCDDAAHEQWSGLLSMDPGGKPEQALLPLFGA
;
A
#
# COMPACT_ATOMS: atom_id res chain seq x y z
N MET A 1 -13.49 -26.35 4.47
CA MET A 1 -12.09 -26.78 4.25
C MET A 1 -11.07 -25.64 4.33
N ALA A 2 -11.09 -24.61 3.47
CA ALA A 2 -10.07 -23.54 3.53
C ALA A 2 -10.04 -22.78 4.87
N LYS A 3 -11.21 -22.38 5.38
CA LYS A 3 -11.37 -21.67 6.66
C LYS A 3 -10.88 -22.45 7.88
N GLU A 4 -11.17 -23.74 7.93
CA GLU A 4 -10.97 -24.57 9.13
C GLU A 4 -9.61 -25.28 9.17
N VAL A 5 -8.94 -25.40 8.02
CA VAL A 5 -7.70 -26.17 7.89
C VAL A 5 -6.58 -25.31 7.31
N PHE A 6 -6.81 -24.68 6.16
CA PHE A 6 -5.75 -23.96 5.44
C PHE A 6 -5.31 -22.68 6.17
N VAL A 7 -6.25 -21.85 6.62
CA VAL A 7 -5.94 -20.58 7.33
C VAL A 7 -5.20 -20.82 8.65
N PRO A 8 -5.65 -21.72 9.55
CA PRO A 8 -4.94 -21.99 10.80
C PRO A 8 -3.53 -22.56 10.55
N LEU A 9 -3.38 -23.51 9.61
CA LEU A 9 -2.08 -24.09 9.28
C LEU A 9 -1.10 -23.07 8.70
N CYS A 10 -1.59 -22.12 7.90
CA CYS A 10 -0.75 -21.05 7.37
C CYS A 10 -0.24 -20.12 8.50
N ALA A 11 -1.10 -19.80 9.46
CA ALA A 11 -0.71 -19.01 10.64
C ALA A 11 0.32 -19.73 11.53
N GLU A 12 0.18 -21.04 11.74
CA GLU A 12 1.14 -21.84 12.51
C GLU A 12 2.47 -22.05 11.78
N SER A 13 2.46 -22.05 10.44
CA SER A 13 3.62 -22.38 9.60
C SER A 13 4.37 -21.15 9.07
N ASP A 14 4.03 -19.94 9.53
CA ASP A 14 4.57 -18.65 9.05
C ASP A 14 4.41 -18.46 7.52
N VAL A 15 3.38 -19.09 6.96
CA VAL A 15 3.01 -18.94 5.56
C VAL A 15 2.05 -17.76 5.47
N ASP A 16 2.54 -16.66 4.91
CA ASP A 16 1.66 -15.53 4.61
C ASP A 16 0.77 -15.89 3.40
N ILE A 17 -0.54 -15.90 3.56
CA ILE A 17 -1.53 -16.07 2.47
C ILE A 17 -2.24 -14.77 2.10
N ARG A 18 -1.68 -13.62 2.51
CA ARG A 18 -2.10 -12.26 2.14
C ARG A 18 -3.49 -11.85 2.66
N THR A 19 -4.02 -12.62 3.59
CA THR A 19 -5.35 -12.44 4.15
C THR A 19 -5.33 -12.77 5.63
N HIS A 20 -5.77 -11.81 6.45
CA HIS A 20 -5.77 -11.93 7.92
C HIS A 20 -7.16 -12.25 8.49
N GLY A 21 -8.19 -12.29 7.63
CA GLY A 21 -9.54 -12.67 8.01
C GLY A 21 -9.68 -14.19 8.14
N ALA A 22 -10.64 -14.64 8.95
CA ALA A 22 -11.00 -16.05 9.06
C ALA A 22 -11.46 -16.65 7.72
N GLU A 23 -11.82 -15.80 6.74
CA GLU A 23 -12.31 -16.19 5.42
C GLU A 23 -11.45 -15.55 4.32
N PRO A 24 -10.32 -16.15 3.95
CA PRO A 24 -9.33 -15.56 3.05
C PRO A 24 -9.85 -15.34 1.63
N PHE A 25 -10.88 -16.09 1.24
CA PHE A 25 -11.52 -15.97 -0.08
C PHE A 25 -12.76 -15.08 -0.07
N ASN A 26 -13.12 -14.51 1.09
CA ASN A 26 -14.27 -13.63 1.27
C ASN A 26 -13.87 -12.13 1.18
N ASN A 27 -13.03 -11.80 0.20
CA ASN A 27 -12.73 -10.42 -0.14
C ASN A 27 -13.57 -10.02 -1.36
N GLN A 28 -14.20 -8.83 -1.35
CA GLN A 28 -14.76 -8.29 -2.61
C GLN A 28 -13.62 -8.14 -3.61
N PRO A 29 -13.67 -8.79 -4.79
CA PRO A 29 -14.79 -8.87 -5.75
C PRO A 29 -15.49 -10.24 -5.89
N PHE A 30 -15.10 -11.27 -5.13
CA PHE A 30 -15.64 -12.63 -5.28
C PHE A 30 -16.84 -12.94 -4.39
N PHE A 31 -17.28 -11.95 -3.60
CA PHE A 31 -18.37 -12.13 -2.65
C PHE A 31 -19.68 -12.52 -3.36
N GLY A 32 -20.23 -13.68 -2.98
CA GLY A 32 -21.48 -14.20 -3.53
C GLY A 32 -21.38 -14.69 -4.97
N LYS A 33 -20.16 -14.97 -5.47
CA LYS A 33 -19.93 -15.61 -6.76
C LYS A 33 -19.55 -17.06 -6.55
N ASP A 34 -20.27 -17.96 -7.22
CA ASP A 34 -19.98 -19.39 -7.19
C ASP A 34 -18.78 -19.74 -8.08
N GLU A 35 -18.50 -18.91 -9.11
CA GLU A 35 -17.45 -19.12 -10.09
C GLU A 35 -16.71 -17.82 -10.42
N ILE A 36 -15.42 -17.95 -10.79
CA ILE A 36 -14.57 -16.84 -11.22
C ILE A 36 -14.53 -16.83 -12.74
N HIS A 37 -15.11 -15.80 -13.35
CA HIS A 37 -15.16 -15.64 -14.81
C HIS A 37 -14.40 -14.39 -15.27
N ARG A 38 -13.98 -14.40 -16.54
CA ARG A 38 -13.24 -13.28 -17.15
C ARG A 38 -14.07 -12.00 -17.29
N ASP A 39 -15.38 -12.05 -17.10
CA ASP A 39 -16.28 -10.90 -17.14
C ASP A 39 -16.52 -10.23 -15.77
N LEU A 40 -15.90 -10.75 -14.69
CA LEU A 40 -15.95 -10.12 -13.36
C LEU A 40 -15.42 -8.70 -13.33
N VAL A 41 -14.53 -8.35 -14.26
CA VAL A 41 -13.94 -7.02 -14.40
C VAL A 41 -14.17 -6.52 -15.84
N PRO A 42 -14.54 -5.24 -16.05
CA PRO A 42 -14.70 -4.66 -17.39
C PRO A 42 -13.48 -4.90 -18.28
N ALA A 43 -13.72 -5.13 -19.57
CA ALA A 43 -12.64 -5.44 -20.53
C ALA A 43 -11.58 -4.34 -20.67
N ASN A 44 -11.91 -3.10 -20.32
CA ASN A 44 -11.03 -1.94 -20.33
C ASN A 44 -10.38 -1.64 -18.96
N SER A 45 -10.59 -2.48 -17.94
CA SER A 45 -9.99 -2.28 -16.63
C SER A 45 -8.47 -2.51 -16.68
N PRO A 46 -7.66 -1.70 -15.99
CA PRO A 46 -6.24 -1.97 -15.83
C PRO A 46 -5.93 -3.31 -15.13
N ASP A 47 -6.88 -3.84 -14.34
CA ASP A 47 -6.73 -5.10 -13.61
C ASP A 47 -7.08 -6.34 -14.46
N ARG A 48 -7.46 -6.13 -15.73
CA ARG A 48 -7.87 -7.22 -16.64
C ARG A 48 -6.78 -8.28 -16.85
N PRO A 49 -5.50 -7.93 -17.08
CA PRO A 49 -4.44 -8.92 -17.24
C PRO A 49 -4.27 -9.82 -16.00
N ASP A 50 -4.45 -9.27 -14.80
CA ASP A 50 -4.34 -10.02 -13.55
C ASP A 50 -5.51 -11.01 -13.39
N LEU A 51 -6.74 -10.60 -13.78
CA LEU A 51 -7.90 -11.51 -13.80
C LEU A 51 -7.75 -12.62 -14.84
N ASP A 52 -7.27 -12.31 -16.06
CA ASP A 52 -7.08 -13.30 -17.11
C ASP A 52 -6.04 -14.35 -16.68
N PHE A 53 -4.93 -13.92 -16.05
CA PHE A 53 -3.93 -14.82 -15.49
C PHE A 53 -4.48 -15.69 -14.34
N LEU A 54 -5.31 -15.13 -13.47
CA LEU A 54 -5.98 -15.90 -12.42
C LEU A 54 -6.89 -16.99 -13.00
N VAL A 55 -7.72 -16.63 -13.98
CA VAL A 55 -8.63 -17.59 -14.63
C VAL A 55 -7.83 -18.70 -15.33
N GLU A 56 -6.78 -18.37 -16.08
CA GLU A 56 -5.90 -19.37 -16.70
C GLU A 56 -5.26 -20.28 -15.64
N SER A 57 -4.83 -19.73 -14.51
CA SER A 57 -4.25 -20.51 -13.42
C SER A 57 -5.26 -21.47 -12.78
N LEU A 58 -6.53 -21.04 -12.63
CA LEU A 58 -7.61 -21.87 -12.10
C LEU A 58 -8.01 -22.98 -13.10
N GLU A 59 -8.13 -22.65 -14.39
CA GLU A 59 -8.38 -23.62 -15.46
C GLU A 59 -7.27 -24.69 -15.49
N HIS A 60 -6.01 -24.31 -15.30
CA HIS A 60 -4.89 -25.24 -15.19
C HIS A 60 -4.94 -26.08 -13.91
N ALA A 61 -5.38 -25.49 -12.78
CA ALA A 61 -5.49 -26.18 -11.50
C ALA A 61 -6.56 -27.28 -11.54
N ASP A 62 -7.69 -27.03 -12.21
CA ASP A 62 -8.78 -28.01 -12.37
C ASP A 62 -8.37 -29.26 -13.17
N LEU A 63 -7.32 -29.16 -13.98
CA LEU A 63 -6.78 -30.26 -14.78
C LEU A 63 -5.73 -31.09 -14.03
N LEU A 64 -5.33 -30.70 -12.81
CA LEU A 64 -4.28 -31.40 -12.07
C LEU A 64 -4.81 -32.70 -11.44
N SER A 65 -4.01 -33.76 -11.53
CA SER A 65 -4.21 -34.94 -10.69
C SER A 65 -3.99 -34.61 -9.21
N SER A 66 -4.47 -35.46 -8.30
CA SER A 66 -4.27 -35.27 -6.85
C SER A 66 -2.79 -35.11 -6.48
N GLU A 67 -1.89 -35.89 -7.09
CA GLU A 67 -0.45 -35.79 -6.84
C GLU A 67 0.14 -34.47 -7.36
N GLN A 68 -0.28 -34.05 -8.56
CA GLN A 68 0.15 -32.79 -9.15
C GLN A 68 -0.37 -31.58 -8.36
N ALA A 69 -1.60 -31.65 -7.85
CA ALA A 69 -2.19 -30.62 -7.00
C ALA A 69 -1.40 -30.44 -5.70
N VAL A 70 -0.96 -31.53 -5.07
CA VAL A 70 -0.09 -31.48 -3.88
C VAL A 70 1.24 -30.80 -4.20
N LEU A 71 1.86 -31.14 -5.34
CA LEU A 71 3.12 -30.52 -5.77
C LEU A 71 2.96 -29.03 -6.09
N ALA A 72 1.87 -28.65 -6.77
CA ALA A 72 1.55 -27.27 -7.09
C ALA A 72 1.32 -26.45 -5.81
N LEU A 73 0.55 -26.98 -4.85
CA LEU A 73 0.35 -26.36 -3.54
C LEU A 73 1.67 -26.23 -2.77
N ALA A 74 2.50 -27.27 -2.75
CA ALA A 74 3.80 -27.21 -2.10
C ALA A 74 4.74 -26.16 -2.74
N ALA A 75 4.73 -26.05 -4.07
CA ALA A 75 5.49 -25.03 -4.79
C ALA A 75 4.99 -23.62 -4.45
N PHE A 76 3.66 -23.40 -4.47
CA PHE A 76 3.03 -22.16 -4.05
C PHE A 76 3.46 -21.77 -2.62
N LEU A 77 3.33 -22.69 -1.66
CA LEU A 77 3.69 -22.45 -0.26
C LEU A 77 5.18 -22.10 -0.10
N ARG A 78 6.09 -22.75 -0.83
CA ARG A 78 7.52 -22.43 -0.81
C ARG A 78 7.80 -21.01 -1.31
N VAL A 79 7.12 -20.58 -2.37
CA VAL A 79 7.23 -19.20 -2.87
C VAL A 79 6.72 -18.22 -1.83
N ARG A 80 5.57 -18.52 -1.18
CA ARG A 80 5.03 -17.67 -0.11
C ARG A 80 5.97 -17.58 1.10
N LEU A 81 6.55 -18.69 1.54
CA LEU A 81 7.57 -18.71 2.61
C LEU A 81 8.82 -17.90 2.23
N ALA A 82 9.28 -18.00 0.98
CA ALA A 82 10.42 -17.22 0.51
C ALA A 82 10.11 -15.71 0.53
N LEU A 83 8.89 -15.31 0.16
CA LEU A 83 8.44 -13.92 0.22
C LEU A 83 8.30 -13.41 1.65
N SER A 84 7.73 -14.19 2.59
CA SER A 84 7.70 -13.84 4.01
C SER A 84 9.10 -13.57 4.55
N ARG A 85 10.06 -14.41 4.19
CA ARG A 85 11.47 -14.29 4.61
C ARG A 85 12.17 -13.06 4.00
N ARG A 86 11.81 -12.66 2.78
CA ARG A 86 12.35 -11.44 2.14
C ARG A 86 11.92 -10.17 2.89
N GLY A 87 10.69 -10.13 3.41
CA GLY A 87 10.22 -9.02 4.26
C GLY A 87 11.01 -8.85 5.57
N GLY A 88 11.66 -9.92 6.03
CA GLY A 88 12.54 -9.92 7.21
C GLY A 88 14.03 -9.69 6.92
N SER A 89 14.44 -9.59 5.65
CA SER A 89 15.82 -9.29 5.30
C SER A 89 16.09 -7.80 5.58
N SER A 90 16.51 -7.52 6.80
CA SER A 90 17.08 -6.24 7.23
C SER A 90 18.22 -5.86 6.29
N THR A 91 17.92 -5.10 5.24
CA THR A 91 18.93 -4.37 4.50
C THR A 91 19.64 -3.48 5.50
N ALA A 92 20.96 -3.63 5.59
CA ALA A 92 21.77 -2.86 6.52
C ALA A 92 21.57 -1.37 6.22
N MET A 93 20.75 -0.71 7.04
CA MET A 93 20.50 0.71 6.92
C MET A 93 21.83 1.45 7.12
N PRO A 94 22.16 2.45 6.29
CA PRO A 94 23.33 3.26 6.57
C PRO A 94 23.16 3.94 7.93
N THR A 95 24.26 4.00 8.66
CA THR A 95 24.36 4.55 10.01
C THR A 95 24.06 6.05 10.11
N SER A 96 23.76 6.72 8.99
CA SER A 96 23.49 8.16 8.94
C SER A 96 22.47 8.57 7.86
N LEU A 97 21.27 7.99 7.87
CA LEU A 97 20.17 8.51 7.06
C LEU A 97 19.76 9.90 7.58
N THR A 98 19.79 10.91 6.71
CA THR A 98 19.30 12.26 7.06
C THR A 98 17.84 12.42 6.66
N GLN A 99 17.13 13.36 7.29
CA GLN A 99 15.75 13.69 6.89
C GLN A 99 15.63 14.06 5.41
N ARG A 100 16.55 14.89 4.89
CA ARG A 100 16.58 15.23 3.46
C ARG A 100 16.86 14.01 2.57
N GLY A 101 17.68 13.07 3.04
CA GLY A 101 17.93 11.82 2.33
C GLY A 101 16.66 10.98 2.22
N LEU A 102 15.91 10.86 3.31
CA LEU A 102 14.64 10.13 3.36
C LEU A 102 13.55 10.79 2.50
N GLU A 103 13.43 12.12 2.56
CA GLU A 103 12.51 12.90 1.70
C GLU A 103 12.82 12.65 0.21
N ARG A 104 14.09 12.75 -0.20
CA ARG A 104 14.52 12.48 -1.58
C ARG A 104 14.26 11.03 -2.00
N ALA A 105 14.54 10.07 -1.13
CA ALA A 105 14.26 8.66 -1.39
C ALA A 105 12.77 8.43 -1.64
N ALA A 106 11.89 9.06 -0.85
CA ALA A 106 10.45 8.96 -1.04
C ALA A 106 9.99 9.57 -2.38
N ALA A 107 10.50 10.73 -2.77
CA ALA A 107 10.21 11.32 -4.07
C ALA A 107 10.68 10.44 -5.24
N ALA A 108 11.88 9.87 -5.13
CA ALA A 108 12.44 8.99 -6.15
C ALA A 108 11.66 7.68 -6.27
N LEU A 109 11.22 7.07 -5.16
CA LEU A 109 10.40 5.86 -5.16
C LEU A 109 9.12 6.01 -6.00
N ILE A 110 8.48 7.18 -5.89
CA ILE A 110 7.22 7.48 -6.61
C ILE A 110 7.46 7.85 -8.06
N SER A 111 8.58 8.51 -8.37
CA SER A 111 8.86 9.06 -9.70
C SER A 111 9.35 8.02 -10.72
N SER A 112 9.56 6.77 -10.31
CA SER A 112 10.19 5.74 -11.14
C SER A 112 9.24 4.59 -11.46
N GLY A 113 9.08 4.29 -12.74
CA GLY A 113 8.49 3.03 -13.22
C GLY A 113 6.96 2.90 -13.14
N PRO A 114 6.43 1.77 -13.61
CA PRO A 114 5.02 1.42 -13.47
C PRO A 114 4.64 1.21 -11.99
N GLY A 115 3.35 1.31 -11.65
CA GLY A 115 2.87 1.05 -10.29
C GLY A 115 2.92 2.23 -9.30
N VAL A 116 3.03 3.47 -9.82
CA VAL A 116 3.02 4.72 -9.02
C VAL A 116 1.91 4.75 -7.95
N GLY A 117 0.71 4.26 -8.28
CA GLY A 117 -0.41 4.20 -7.33
C GLY A 117 -0.15 3.29 -6.13
N ARG A 118 0.34 2.06 -6.36
CA ARG A 118 0.66 1.09 -5.29
C ARG A 118 1.85 1.58 -4.45
N ARG A 119 2.90 2.08 -5.08
CA ARG A 119 4.07 2.67 -4.39
C ARG A 119 3.65 3.88 -3.55
N GLY A 120 2.78 4.73 -4.08
CA GLY A 120 2.17 5.86 -3.38
C GLY A 120 1.38 5.45 -2.13
N LYS A 121 0.55 4.41 -2.27
CA LYS A 121 -0.21 3.84 -1.15
C LYS A 121 0.72 3.25 -0.10
N ALA A 122 1.79 2.56 -0.50
CA ALA A 122 2.79 2.03 0.44
C ALA A 122 3.50 3.12 1.22
N LEU A 123 3.94 4.18 0.53
CA LEU A 123 4.57 5.33 1.17
C LEU A 123 3.61 6.02 2.14
N LEU A 124 2.37 6.26 1.73
CA LEU A 124 1.35 6.88 2.58
C LEU A 124 1.04 6.02 3.80
N ALA A 125 0.86 4.71 3.62
CA ALA A 125 0.61 3.79 4.71
C ALA A 125 1.77 3.79 5.71
N GLY A 126 3.02 3.71 5.24
CA GLY A 126 4.21 3.77 6.12
C GLY A 126 4.34 5.10 6.87
N CYS A 127 4.02 6.22 6.22
CA CYS A 127 3.95 7.54 6.85
C CYS A 127 2.88 7.59 7.96
N LEU A 128 1.71 7.02 7.69
CA LEU A 128 0.62 6.95 8.67
C LEU A 128 0.91 5.95 9.80
N ASP A 129 1.63 4.86 9.55
CA ASP A 129 2.08 3.93 10.59
C ASP A 129 3.09 4.59 11.55
N LEU A 130 3.94 5.47 11.02
CA LEU A 130 4.88 6.26 11.82
C LEU A 130 4.14 7.28 12.70
N ALA A 131 3.17 7.98 12.13
CA ALA A 131 2.40 9.02 12.83
C ALA A 131 1.36 8.44 13.80
N PHE A 132 0.76 7.30 13.46
CA PHE A 132 -0.34 6.67 14.20
C PHE A 132 -0.09 5.17 14.40
N PRO A 133 0.90 4.78 15.23
CA PRO A 133 1.28 3.39 15.41
C PRO A 133 0.08 2.50 15.79
N ARG A 134 -0.06 1.37 15.09
CA ARG A 134 -1.13 0.36 15.28
C ARG A 134 -2.54 0.88 15.05
N ARG A 135 -2.74 1.95 14.30
CA ARG A 135 -4.08 2.50 14.03
C ARG A 135 -4.49 2.48 12.56
N VAL A 136 -3.56 2.18 11.65
CA VAL A 136 -3.79 2.20 10.21
C VAL A 136 -4.55 0.94 9.77
N LEU A 137 -5.67 1.17 9.10
CA LEU A 137 -6.49 0.17 8.42
C LEU A 137 -6.24 0.29 6.91
N ASP A 138 -6.04 -0.84 6.24
CA ASP A 138 -5.91 -0.89 4.78
C ASP A 138 -7.23 -1.33 4.12
N HIS A 139 -7.60 -0.73 3.00
CA HIS A 139 -8.63 -1.21 2.09
C HIS A 139 -8.64 -2.73 1.93
N TYR A 140 -7.48 -3.35 1.71
CA TYR A 140 -7.37 -4.79 1.45
C TYR A 140 -7.73 -5.67 2.65
N THR A 141 -7.63 -5.13 3.86
CA THR A 141 -7.80 -5.88 5.11
C THR A 141 -8.97 -5.40 5.95
N SER A 142 -9.57 -4.25 5.61
CA SER A 142 -10.64 -3.62 6.37
C SER A 142 -11.77 -3.15 5.45
N PRO A 143 -12.99 -3.71 5.60
CA PRO A 143 -14.18 -3.21 4.90
C PRO A 143 -14.46 -1.73 5.15
N VAL A 144 -14.10 -1.22 6.33
CA VAL A 144 -14.26 0.19 6.70
C VAL A 144 -13.36 1.08 5.83
N ALA A 145 -12.09 0.71 5.68
CA ALA A 145 -11.15 1.44 4.84
C ALA A 145 -11.54 1.35 3.35
N CYS A 146 -11.92 0.16 2.87
CA CYS A 146 -12.38 -0.08 1.50
C CYS A 146 -13.48 0.91 1.08
N ALA A 147 -14.39 1.19 2.00
CA ALA A 147 -15.54 2.03 1.71
C ALA A 147 -15.36 3.51 2.06
N LEU A 148 -14.19 3.91 2.59
CA LEU A 148 -13.80 5.30 2.82
C LEU A 148 -12.75 5.79 1.81
N GLY A 149 -11.91 4.91 1.28
CA GLY A 149 -10.81 5.25 0.37
C GLY A 149 -9.80 4.11 0.23
N ASP A 150 -8.52 4.44 0.42
CA ASP A 150 -7.43 3.47 0.35
C ASP A 150 -6.94 3.05 1.74
N LEU A 151 -7.00 3.96 2.71
CA LEU A 151 -6.54 3.77 4.09
C LEU A 151 -7.49 4.50 5.06
N ALA A 152 -7.51 4.07 6.32
CA ALA A 152 -8.20 4.78 7.39
C ALA A 152 -7.42 4.69 8.70
N ILE A 153 -7.58 5.67 9.58
CA ILE A 153 -7.00 5.70 10.92
C ILE A 153 -8.11 5.50 11.94
N SER A 154 -7.96 4.47 12.74
CA SER A 154 -8.84 4.17 13.87
C SER A 154 -8.58 5.07 15.08
N ALA A 155 -9.64 5.37 15.83
CA ALA A 155 -9.59 6.18 17.04
C ALA A 155 -8.76 5.53 18.17
N ALA A 156 -8.74 4.20 18.21
CA ALA A 156 -8.01 3.40 19.18
C ALA A 156 -7.07 2.41 18.46
N PRO A 157 -5.95 2.00 19.08
CA PRO A 157 -5.07 0.98 18.50
C PRO A 157 -5.82 -0.31 18.19
N ILE A 158 -5.58 -0.84 16.99
CA ILE A 158 -6.11 -2.11 16.50
C ILE A 158 -5.44 -3.23 17.31
N ARG A 159 -6.26 -4.08 17.92
CA ARG A 159 -5.77 -5.30 18.59
C ARG A 159 -5.65 -6.40 17.55
N GLN A 160 -4.53 -7.15 17.59
CA GLN A 160 -4.39 -8.34 16.75
C GLN A 160 -5.55 -9.32 17.04
N GLY A 161 -6.25 -9.76 15.99
CA GLY A 161 -7.31 -10.77 16.08
C GLY A 161 -8.74 -10.24 16.26
N ASP A 162 -8.97 -8.93 16.38
CA ASP A 162 -10.34 -8.37 16.44
C ASP A 162 -10.55 -7.27 15.38
N PRO A 163 -10.80 -7.66 14.12
CA PRO A 163 -11.16 -6.72 13.05
C PRO A 163 -12.64 -6.31 13.09
N GLY A 164 -13.43 -6.80 14.07
CA GLY A 164 -14.90 -6.85 13.99
C GLY A 164 -15.69 -5.94 14.93
N GLY A 165 -15.03 -5.23 15.86
CA GLY A 165 -15.70 -4.16 16.62
C GLY A 165 -16.10 -2.98 15.71
N GLU A 166 -17.05 -2.15 16.14
CA GLU A 166 -17.30 -0.85 15.50
C GLU A 166 -16.02 0.01 15.59
N VAL A 167 -15.20 -0.03 14.54
CA VAL A 167 -13.97 0.74 14.50
C VAL A 167 -14.32 2.19 14.17
N GLN A 168 -14.34 3.04 15.19
CA GLN A 168 -14.47 4.48 14.99
C GLN A 168 -13.25 4.99 14.22
N VAL A 169 -13.47 5.60 13.06
CA VAL A 169 -12.43 6.19 12.21
C VAL A 169 -12.29 7.67 12.50
N THR A 170 -11.06 8.14 12.65
CA THR A 170 -10.74 9.56 12.87
C THR A 170 -10.17 10.26 11.64
N LEU A 171 -9.63 9.51 10.68
CA LEU A 171 -9.08 10.05 9.44
C LEU A 171 -9.24 9.01 8.31
N ALA A 172 -9.71 9.43 7.14
CA ALA A 172 -9.66 8.62 5.93
C ALA A 172 -8.56 9.12 5.01
N ALA A 173 -7.96 8.24 4.21
CA ALA A 173 -6.96 8.64 3.25
C ALA A 173 -7.08 7.94 1.89
N ALA A 174 -6.72 8.65 0.83
CA ALA A 174 -6.79 8.16 -0.54
C ALA A 174 -5.53 8.56 -1.34
N VAL A 175 -5.16 7.73 -2.32
CA VAL A 175 -4.03 7.94 -3.23
C VAL A 175 -4.50 7.89 -4.68
N LYS A 176 -4.05 8.85 -5.48
CA LYS A 176 -4.30 8.86 -6.94
C LYS A 176 -3.02 9.12 -7.70
N ALA A 177 -2.71 8.23 -8.65
CA ALA A 177 -1.61 8.38 -9.59
C ALA A 177 -1.97 9.19 -10.86
N ARG A 178 -3.26 9.44 -11.08
CA ARG A 178 -3.78 10.25 -12.19
C ARG A 178 -4.19 11.64 -11.72
N PRO A 179 -4.29 12.63 -12.62
CA PRO A 179 -4.83 13.94 -12.26
C PRO A 179 -6.19 13.81 -11.59
N VAL A 180 -6.34 14.53 -10.50
CA VAL A 180 -7.55 14.63 -9.68
C VAL A 180 -8.19 15.97 -9.95
N ASN A 181 -9.52 16.02 -10.01
CA ASN A 181 -10.28 17.26 -10.19
C ASN A 181 -11.10 17.57 -8.94
N ALA A 182 -11.69 18.78 -8.88
CA ALA A 182 -12.51 19.19 -7.76
C ALA A 182 -13.69 18.22 -7.47
N PRO A 183 -14.45 17.70 -8.47
CA PRO A 183 -15.50 16.71 -8.24
C PRO A 183 -15.04 15.43 -7.53
N GLU A 184 -13.85 14.93 -7.81
CA GLU A 184 -13.34 13.71 -7.17
C GLU A 184 -13.01 13.92 -5.69
N ILE A 185 -12.47 15.09 -5.33
CA ILE A 185 -12.25 15.47 -3.93
C ILE A 185 -13.59 15.59 -3.21
N LEU A 186 -14.61 16.16 -3.87
CA LEU A 186 -15.96 16.27 -3.31
C LEU A 186 -16.62 14.92 -3.10
N GLN A 187 -16.44 13.96 -4.02
CA GLN A 187 -16.95 12.60 -3.86
C GLN A 187 -16.30 11.90 -2.66
N PHE A 188 -14.99 12.08 -2.48
CA PHE A 188 -14.29 11.57 -1.30
C PHE A 188 -14.81 12.23 -0.01
N ALA A 189 -14.96 13.54 0.00
CA ALA A 189 -15.51 14.31 1.11
C ALA A 189 -16.94 13.86 1.49
N GLU A 190 -17.81 13.66 0.50
CA GLU A 190 -19.17 13.15 0.71
C GLU A 190 -19.16 11.76 1.34
N THR A 191 -18.28 10.89 0.86
CA THR A 191 -18.13 9.52 1.38
C THR A 191 -17.71 9.53 2.85
N MET A 192 -16.76 10.40 3.21
CA MET A 192 -16.34 10.59 4.60
C MET A 192 -17.48 11.14 5.46
N ALA A 193 -18.17 12.18 5.01
CA ALA A 193 -19.26 12.83 5.75
C ALA A 193 -20.43 11.87 6.03
N LYS A 194 -20.84 11.07 5.03
CA LYS A 194 -21.88 10.04 5.19
C LYS A 194 -21.54 9.00 6.25
N ARG A 195 -20.25 8.83 6.57
CA ARG A 195 -19.72 7.87 7.54
C ARG A 195 -19.24 8.54 8.83
N GLY A 196 -19.52 9.83 9.02
CA GLY A 196 -19.15 10.57 10.23
C GLY A 196 -17.65 10.84 10.38
N VAL A 197 -16.87 10.75 9.30
CA VAL A 197 -15.43 11.05 9.30
C VAL A 197 -15.21 12.49 8.87
N GLY A 198 -14.65 13.32 9.76
CA GLY A 198 -14.46 14.75 9.50
C GLY A 198 -13.10 15.15 8.90
N LYS A 199 -12.14 14.22 8.85
CA LYS A 199 -10.75 14.50 8.42
C LYS A 199 -10.33 13.55 7.31
N GLY A 200 -9.78 14.12 6.24
CA GLY A 200 -9.29 13.41 5.07
C GLY A 200 -7.85 13.79 4.73
N LEU A 201 -7.10 12.83 4.21
CA LEU A 201 -5.80 13.07 3.59
C LEU A 201 -5.80 12.51 2.17
N TYR A 202 -5.36 13.30 1.21
CA TYR A 202 -5.35 12.92 -0.20
C TYR A 202 -3.94 13.04 -0.76
N LEU A 203 -3.42 11.98 -1.38
CA LEU A 203 -2.11 11.99 -2.05
C LEU A 203 -2.31 11.97 -3.57
N ALA A 204 -2.15 13.12 -4.22
CA ALA A 204 -2.34 13.31 -5.66
C ALA A 204 -0.97 13.36 -6.37
N LEU A 205 -0.53 12.22 -6.89
CA LEU A 205 0.85 12.00 -7.36
C LEU A 205 1.09 12.40 -8.83
N SER A 206 0.07 12.86 -9.54
CA SER A 206 0.25 13.22 -10.94
C SER A 206 1.03 14.52 -11.09
N THR A 207 2.06 14.51 -11.94
CA THR A 207 2.81 15.73 -12.29
C THR A 207 1.99 16.72 -13.11
N ARG A 208 0.84 16.31 -13.65
CA ARG A 208 -0.10 17.15 -14.41
C ARG A 208 -1.21 17.73 -13.54
N GLN A 209 -1.05 17.69 -12.21
CA GLN A 209 -2.08 18.12 -11.28
C GLN A 209 -2.32 19.63 -11.36
N SER A 210 -3.57 20.03 -11.52
CA SER A 210 -3.97 21.43 -11.41
C SER A 210 -4.13 21.80 -9.95
N ARG A 211 -3.35 22.77 -9.48
CA ARG A 211 -3.45 23.27 -8.10
C ARG A 211 -4.77 23.97 -7.83
N MET A 212 -5.28 24.73 -8.80
CA MET A 212 -6.57 25.40 -8.72
C MET A 212 -7.72 24.41 -8.51
N GLU A 213 -7.70 23.28 -9.22
CA GLU A 213 -8.71 22.22 -9.05
C GLU A 213 -8.66 21.57 -7.66
N LEU A 214 -7.46 21.36 -7.11
CA LEU A 214 -7.31 20.82 -5.77
C LEU A 214 -7.84 21.80 -4.72
N ASP A 215 -7.40 23.06 -4.80
CA ASP A 215 -7.78 24.10 -3.84
C ASP A 215 -9.30 24.35 -3.87
N GLU A 216 -9.91 24.38 -5.06
CA GLU A 216 -11.37 24.48 -5.22
C GLU A 216 -12.09 23.27 -4.60
N GLY A 217 -11.62 22.05 -4.88
CA GLY A 217 -12.18 20.83 -4.33
C GLY A 217 -12.15 20.79 -2.80
N VAL A 218 -11.02 21.20 -2.21
CA VAL A 218 -10.84 21.26 -0.74
C VAL A 218 -11.75 22.33 -0.12
N ALA A 219 -11.79 23.54 -0.68
CA ALA A 219 -12.65 24.61 -0.17
C ALA A 219 -14.13 24.21 -0.20
N ARG A 220 -14.59 23.66 -1.34
CA ARG A 220 -15.97 23.20 -1.49
C ARG A 220 -16.29 22.00 -0.59
N ALA A 221 -15.33 21.11 -0.33
CA ALA A 221 -15.50 20.00 0.61
C ALA A 221 -15.75 20.49 2.04
N ALA A 222 -14.99 21.50 2.48
CA ALA A 222 -15.17 22.14 3.78
C ALA A 222 -16.55 22.81 3.89
N ASP A 223 -16.93 23.63 2.90
CA ASP A 223 -18.20 24.36 2.94
C ASP A 223 -19.41 23.43 2.90
N ARG A 224 -19.39 22.45 1.98
CA ARG A 224 -20.56 21.60 1.69
C ARG A 224 -20.74 20.45 2.66
N TYR A 225 -19.64 19.80 3.04
CA TYR A 225 -19.68 18.56 3.82
C TYR A 225 -19.13 18.73 5.23
N GLN A 226 -18.62 19.92 5.59
CA GLN A 226 -18.06 20.22 6.92
C GLN A 226 -16.91 19.26 7.28
N VAL A 227 -16.11 18.88 6.28
CA VAL A 227 -14.92 18.03 6.44
C VAL A 227 -13.66 18.77 6.04
N THR A 228 -12.54 18.45 6.67
CA THR A 228 -11.23 18.98 6.30
C THR A 228 -10.48 17.95 5.48
N VAL A 229 -10.04 18.31 4.27
CA VAL A 229 -9.20 17.47 3.41
C VAL A 229 -7.85 18.16 3.22
N GLU A 230 -6.77 17.51 3.62
CA GLU A 230 -5.41 17.94 3.29
C GLU A 230 -4.94 17.21 2.03
N VAL A 231 -4.39 17.92 1.05
CA VAL A 231 -3.91 17.32 -0.20
C VAL A 231 -2.40 17.49 -0.34
N TYR A 232 -1.69 16.37 -0.42
CA TYR A 232 -0.27 16.32 -0.75
C TYR A 232 -0.08 15.98 -2.22
N THR A 233 0.68 16.81 -2.94
CA THR A 233 1.14 16.52 -4.31
C THR A 233 2.62 16.13 -4.38
N ASP A 234 3.33 16.32 -3.27
CA ASP A 234 4.76 16.06 -3.15
C ASP A 234 5.03 15.01 -2.06
N PRO A 235 5.62 13.85 -2.43
CA PRO A 235 6.06 12.84 -1.47
C PRO A 235 6.99 13.37 -0.37
N GLN A 236 7.83 14.38 -0.66
CA GLN A 236 8.74 14.96 0.34
C GLN A 236 7.95 15.68 1.44
N ALA A 237 6.95 16.46 1.05
CA ALA A 237 6.06 17.15 1.98
C ALA A 237 5.28 16.16 2.87
N LEU A 238 4.85 15.02 2.31
CA LEU A 238 4.19 13.97 3.08
C LEU A 238 5.12 13.35 4.13
N VAL A 239 6.35 13.00 3.76
CA VAL A 239 7.36 12.45 4.70
C VAL A 239 7.64 13.44 5.81
N LYS A 240 7.84 14.72 5.46
CA LYS A 240 8.07 15.78 6.44
C LYS A 240 6.89 15.91 7.41
N ALA A 241 5.66 15.86 6.90
CA ALA A 241 4.46 15.91 7.72
C ALA A 241 4.36 14.69 8.66
N ALA A 242 4.66 13.49 8.17
CA ALA A 242 4.65 12.27 8.96
C ALA A 242 5.65 12.31 10.13
N VAL A 243 6.87 12.83 9.88
CA VAL A 243 7.88 13.05 10.93
C VAL A 243 7.37 14.05 11.97
N LEU A 244 6.70 15.13 11.54
CA LEU A 244 6.14 16.14 12.45
C LEU A 244 4.93 15.65 13.25
N TRP A 245 4.11 14.77 12.69
CA TRP A 245 2.96 14.18 13.38
C TRP A 245 3.34 13.05 14.34
N SER A 246 4.52 12.46 14.13
CA SER A 246 5.00 11.38 14.96
C SER A 246 5.34 11.84 16.38
N SER A 247 5.11 10.96 17.35
CA SER A 247 5.55 11.16 18.73
C SER A 247 7.01 10.73 18.98
N TYR A 248 7.66 10.13 17.98
CA TYR A 248 9.04 9.65 18.12
C TYR A 248 10.06 10.77 17.92
N PRO A 249 11.24 10.70 18.57
CA PRO A 249 12.38 11.56 18.23
C PRO A 249 12.76 11.42 16.75
N LEU A 250 13.38 12.47 16.18
CA LEU A 250 13.76 12.48 14.76
C LEU A 250 14.60 11.26 14.37
N GLU A 251 15.62 10.90 15.14
CA GLU A 251 16.49 9.74 14.87
C GLU A 251 15.70 8.43 14.79
N GLU A 252 14.70 8.27 15.65
CA GLU A 252 13.81 7.12 15.65
C GLU A 252 12.85 7.15 14.45
N CYS A 253 12.38 8.33 14.02
CA CYS A 253 11.62 8.45 12.78
C CYS A 253 12.44 8.03 11.56
N LEU A 254 13.70 8.48 11.48
CA LEU A 254 14.62 8.19 10.39
C LEU A 254 15.00 6.71 10.33
N SER A 255 15.06 6.03 11.48
CA SER A 255 15.28 4.58 11.51
C SER A 255 13.99 3.80 11.21
N ARG A 256 12.82 4.21 11.72
CA ARG A 256 11.56 3.46 11.57
C ARG A 256 10.91 3.57 10.20
N LEU A 257 10.80 4.78 9.64
CA LEU A 257 10.04 5.00 8.41
C LEU A 257 10.52 4.12 7.23
N PRO A 258 11.83 3.94 7.00
CA PRO A 258 12.37 2.98 6.04
C PRO A 258 11.76 1.58 6.15
N HIS A 259 11.71 1.03 7.36
CA HIS A 259 11.19 -0.31 7.63
C HIS A 259 9.68 -0.38 7.42
N LEU A 260 8.95 0.64 7.88
CA LEU A 260 7.49 0.71 7.72
C LEU A 260 7.10 0.78 6.24
N VAL A 261 7.81 1.58 5.44
CA VAL A 261 7.58 1.64 3.99
C VAL A 261 7.94 0.32 3.32
N THR A 262 9.06 -0.32 3.68
CA THR A 262 9.43 -1.64 3.16
C THR A 262 8.35 -2.69 3.44
N GLN A 263 7.86 -2.72 4.68
CA GLN A 263 6.77 -3.61 5.08
C GLN A 263 5.52 -3.37 4.21
N ARG A 264 5.12 -2.11 4.02
CA ARG A 264 3.96 -1.77 3.19
C ARG A 264 4.15 -2.06 1.70
N LEU A 265 5.37 -1.92 1.17
CA LEU A 265 5.68 -2.34 -0.20
C LEU A 265 5.44 -3.84 -0.38
N THR A 266 5.83 -4.65 0.62
CA THR A 266 5.60 -6.11 0.60
C THR A 266 4.12 -6.45 0.71
N GLU A 267 3.42 -5.85 1.67
CA GLU A 267 1.98 -6.06 1.91
C GLU A 267 1.13 -5.68 0.69
N LEU A 268 1.49 -4.59 -0.01
CA LEU A 268 0.80 -4.10 -1.20
C LEU A 268 1.29 -4.73 -2.52
N HIS A 269 2.20 -5.71 -2.42
CA HIS A 269 2.73 -6.46 -3.55
C HIS A 269 3.27 -5.54 -4.65
N CYS A 270 4.09 -4.58 -4.24
CA CYS A 270 4.92 -3.84 -5.18
C CYS A 270 5.95 -4.80 -5.82
N ASP A 271 6.40 -4.45 -7.02
CA ASP A 271 7.36 -5.26 -7.76
C ASP A 271 8.73 -5.31 -7.06
N ASP A 272 9.53 -6.35 -7.33
CA ASP A 272 10.89 -6.49 -6.78
C ASP A 272 11.74 -5.24 -7.09
N ALA A 273 11.51 -4.60 -8.26
CA ALA A 273 12.14 -3.34 -8.62
C ALA A 273 11.84 -2.19 -7.64
N ALA A 274 10.63 -2.09 -7.07
CA ALA A 274 10.33 -1.10 -6.03
C ALA A 274 11.12 -1.35 -4.74
N HIS A 275 11.25 -2.61 -4.35
CA HIS A 275 12.02 -3.02 -3.16
C HIS A 275 13.51 -2.73 -3.31
N GLU A 276 14.09 -3.15 -4.44
CA GLU A 276 15.49 -2.89 -4.76
C GLU A 276 15.77 -1.38 -4.84
N GLN A 277 14.89 -0.64 -5.49
CA GLN A 277 15.01 0.81 -5.59
C GLN A 277 14.95 1.48 -4.22
N TRP A 278 13.96 1.14 -3.39
CA TRP A 278 13.83 1.72 -2.05
C TRP A 278 15.08 1.45 -1.21
N SER A 279 15.56 0.20 -1.19
CA SER A 279 16.79 -0.16 -0.48
C SER A 279 18.01 0.57 -1.03
N GLY A 280 18.15 0.67 -2.35
CA GLY A 280 19.26 1.35 -3.00
C GLY A 280 19.29 2.85 -2.70
N LEU A 281 18.13 3.51 -2.75
CA LEU A 281 17.98 4.94 -2.42
C LEU A 281 18.34 5.23 -0.96
N LEU A 282 17.97 4.33 -0.06
CA LEU A 282 18.31 4.46 1.36
C LEU A 282 19.81 4.25 1.61
N SER A 283 20.48 3.43 0.79
CA SER A 283 21.92 3.10 0.92
C SER A 283 22.85 4.15 0.32
N MET A 284 22.34 5.10 -0.47
CA MET A 284 23.15 6.16 -1.06
C MET A 284 23.44 7.27 -0.04
N ASP A 285 24.72 7.44 0.29
CA ASP A 285 25.24 8.46 1.19
C ASP A 285 24.87 9.89 0.70
N PRO A 286 24.23 10.73 1.54
CA PRO A 286 23.94 12.12 1.19
C PRO A 286 25.17 13.02 0.97
N GLY A 287 26.39 12.52 1.20
CA GLY A 287 27.67 13.22 1.00
C GLY A 287 28.53 12.77 -0.19
N GLY A 288 28.13 11.75 -0.96
CA GLY A 288 28.95 11.22 -2.05
C GLY A 288 29.07 12.20 -3.24
N LYS A 289 30.28 12.67 -3.54
CA LYS A 289 30.58 13.37 -4.81
C LYS A 289 30.11 12.51 -5.98
N PRO A 290 29.56 13.11 -7.05
CA PRO A 290 29.19 12.37 -8.25
C PRO A 290 30.46 12.05 -9.04
N GLU A 291 31.16 10.98 -8.70
CA GLU A 291 32.21 10.45 -9.57
C GLU A 291 31.99 8.96 -9.84
N GLN A 292 31.75 8.71 -11.13
CA GLN A 292 32.11 7.50 -11.85
C GLN A 292 31.25 6.25 -11.59
N ALA A 293 30.01 6.30 -12.04
CA ALA A 293 29.36 5.11 -12.57
C ALA A 293 28.72 5.47 -13.91
N LEU A 294 29.09 4.70 -14.95
CA LEU A 294 28.77 4.82 -16.39
C LEU A 294 29.88 5.41 -17.26
N LEU A 295 31.02 4.71 -17.30
CA LEU A 295 31.71 4.50 -18.58
C LEU A 295 31.32 3.10 -19.08
N PRO A 296 30.81 2.96 -20.32
CA PRO A 296 30.54 1.65 -20.89
C PRO A 296 31.88 0.97 -21.19
N LEU A 297 32.09 -0.21 -20.60
CA LEU A 297 33.08 -1.18 -21.08
C LEU A 297 32.60 -1.74 -22.42
N PHE A 298 32.82 -0.98 -23.50
CA PHE A 298 32.95 -1.55 -24.84
C PHE A 298 34.41 -1.40 -25.26
N GLY A 299 35.09 -2.53 -25.43
CA GLY A 299 36.45 -2.61 -25.90
C GLY A 299 36.85 -4.04 -26.24
N ALA A 300 36.48 -4.48 -27.44
CA ALA A 300 37.28 -5.30 -28.35
C ALA A 300 36.63 -5.24 -29.74
#